data_AF-A0A9E1Q4U3-F1
#
_entry.id   AF-A0A9E1Q4U3-F1
#
_cell.length_a   1.000
_cell.length_b   1.000
_cell.length_c   1.000
_cell.angle_alpha   90.00
_cell.angle_beta   90.00
_cell.angle_gamma   90.00
#
_symmetry.space_group_name_H-M   'P 1'
#
loop_
_entity.id
_entity.type
_entity.pdbx_description
1 polymer ?
#
loop_
_entity_poly.entity_id
_entity_poly.type
_entity_poly.pdbx_seq_one_letter_code
_entity_poly.pdbx_strand_id
1 'polypeptide(L)'
;MNSPEISLPFGRLAAAQSAAVVLAGLLWTSGVFIAGYPSEYILWGLSEIGAIWLISIGVLVLFSPSKSRPIAIIGSLWSAASFGRFIAALGASSLLYYVAHFGLRPLLFSFLLTAVFLLVAETKVIAATLAKTSLNTE
;
A
#
# COMPACT_ATOMS: atom_id res chain seq x y z
N MET A 1 16.48 25.41 -16.48
CA MET A 1 16.71 23.95 -16.57
C MET A 1 15.34 23.29 -16.65
N ASN A 2 15.05 22.56 -17.73
CA ASN A 2 13.83 21.76 -17.82
C ASN A 2 13.95 20.63 -16.79
N SER A 3 13.05 20.59 -15.80
CA SER A 3 13.03 19.47 -14.86
C SER A 3 12.65 18.20 -15.61
N PRO A 4 13.36 17.07 -15.42
CA PRO A 4 12.96 15.81 -16.03
C PRO A 4 11.54 15.44 -15.57
N GLU A 5 10.64 15.30 -16.53
CA GLU A 5 9.25 14.88 -16.31
C GLU A 5 9.12 13.38 -16.52
N ILE A 6 8.35 12.72 -15.67
CA ILE A 6 8.10 11.28 -15.76
C ILE A 6 6.61 11.02 -15.66
N SER A 7 6.12 10.06 -16.43
CA SER A 7 4.80 9.46 -16.22
C SER A 7 4.99 8.07 -15.62
N LEU A 8 4.21 7.77 -14.59
CA LEU A 8 4.25 6.48 -13.92
C LEU A 8 3.14 5.58 -14.48
N PRO A 9 3.45 4.31 -14.82
CA PRO A 9 2.45 3.39 -15.37
C PRO A 9 1.43 2.98 -14.30
N PHE A 10 0.24 3.58 -14.33
CA PHE A 10 -0.88 3.28 -13.42
C PHE A 10 -1.15 1.77 -13.29
N GLY A 11 -1.20 1.06 -14.42
CA GLY A 11 -1.48 -0.38 -14.43
C GLY A 11 -0.44 -1.21 -13.69
N ARG A 12 0.85 -0.84 -13.74
CA ARG A 12 1.90 -1.55 -12.99
C ARG A 12 1.84 -1.25 -11.50
N LEU A 13 1.51 -0.02 -11.12
CA LEU A 13 1.32 0.36 -9.72
C LEU A 13 0.11 -0.34 -9.11
N ALA A 14 -1.04 -0.34 -9.80
CA ALA A 14 -2.23 -1.04 -9.34
C ALA A 14 -2.02 -2.56 -9.24
N ALA A 15 -1.31 -3.16 -10.20
CA ALA A 15 -0.94 -4.58 -10.14
C ALA A 15 -0.01 -4.88 -8.96
N ALA A 16 0.98 -4.03 -8.69
CA ALA A 16 1.89 -4.18 -7.57
C ALA A 16 1.18 -4.05 -6.21
N GLN A 17 0.27 -3.08 -6.06
CA GLN A 17 -0.58 -2.94 -4.87
C GLN A 17 -1.46 -4.18 -4.65
N SER A 18 -2.06 -4.70 -5.73
CA SER A 18 -2.92 -5.89 -5.65
C SER A 18 -2.12 -7.13 -5.29
N ALA A 19 -0.92 -7.31 -5.85
CA ALA A 19 -0.02 -8.41 -5.50
C ALA A 19 0.43 -8.33 -4.04
N ALA A 20 0.76 -7.13 -3.54
CA ALA A 20 1.13 -6.91 -2.14
C ALA A 20 -0.01 -7.28 -1.18
N VAL A 21 -1.25 -6.95 -1.55
CA VAL A 21 -2.45 -7.26 -0.76
C VAL A 21 -2.74 -8.76 -0.73
N VAL A 22 -2.58 -9.46 -1.86
CA VAL A 22 -2.71 -10.93 -1.90
C VAL A 22 -1.66 -11.59 -1.02
N LEU A 23 -0.41 -11.14 -1.08
CA LEU A 23 0.66 -11.66 -0.22
C LEU A 23 0.39 -11.38 1.26
N ALA A 24 -0.07 -10.18 1.61
CA ALA A 24 -0.44 -9.83 2.98
C ALA A 24 -1.59 -10.71 3.49
N GLY A 25 -2.61 -10.98 2.66
CA GLY A 25 -3.71 -11.88 3.01
C GLY A 25 -3.26 -13.32 3.24
N LEU A 26 -2.36 -13.85 2.39
CA LEU A 26 -1.77 -15.18 2.55
C LEU A 26 -0.89 -15.30 3.81
N LEU A 27 -0.12 -14.26 4.12
CA LEU A 27 0.71 -14.21 5.34
C LEU A 27 -0.15 -14.07 6.60
N TRP A 28 -1.23 -13.28 6.54
CA TRP A 28 -2.16 -13.14 7.65
C TRP A 28 -2.89 -14.44 7.96
N THR A 29 -3.49 -15.05 6.94
CA THR A 29 -4.19 -16.34 7.07
C THR A 29 -3.26 -17.41 7.61
N SER A 30 -2.06 -17.57 7.05
CA SER A 30 -1.08 -18.54 7.54
C SER A 30 -0.61 -18.23 8.97
N GLY A 31 -0.39 -16.95 9.32
CA GLY A 31 -0.03 -16.52 10.66
C GLY A 31 -1.10 -16.85 11.71
N VAL A 32 -2.38 -16.66 11.37
CA VAL A 32 -3.51 -17.01 12.25
C VAL A 32 -3.56 -18.53 12.51
N PHE A 33 -3.37 -19.35 11.47
CA PHE A 33 -3.33 -20.81 11.61
C PHE A 33 -2.15 -21.29 12.46
N ILE A 34 -0.95 -20.74 12.25
CA ILE A 34 0.27 -21.13 12.98
C ILE A 34 0.17 -20.72 14.46
N ALA A 35 -0.38 -19.55 14.74
CA ALA A 35 -0.50 -19.03 16.10
C ALA A 35 -1.69 -19.63 16.88
N GLY A 36 -2.54 -20.43 16.24
CA GLY A 36 -3.70 -21.05 16.87
C GLY A 36 -4.80 -20.08 17.27
N TYR A 37 -4.91 -18.93 16.58
CA TYR A 37 -5.97 -17.96 16.84
C TYR A 37 -7.33 -18.45 16.29
N PRO A 38 -8.45 -18.01 16.89
CA PRO A 38 -9.79 -18.36 16.39
C PRO A 38 -10.00 -17.94 14.94
N SER A 39 -10.77 -18.72 14.18
CA SER A 39 -10.98 -18.52 12.73
C SER A 39 -11.64 -17.18 12.38
N GLU A 40 -12.41 -16.59 13.30
CA GLU A 40 -12.97 -15.24 13.17
C GLU A 40 -11.90 -14.17 12.94
N TYR A 41 -10.68 -14.33 13.47
CA TYR A 41 -9.56 -13.40 13.30
C TYR A 41 -9.06 -13.34 11.85
N ILE A 42 -9.32 -14.38 11.06
CA ILE A 42 -9.04 -14.40 9.62
C ILE A 42 -9.93 -13.39 8.92
N LEU A 43 -11.24 -13.43 9.19
CA LEU A 43 -12.22 -12.58 8.53
C LEU A 43 -11.96 -11.10 8.83
N TRP A 44 -11.66 -10.78 10.09
CA TRP A 44 -11.37 -9.41 10.53
C TRP A 44 -10.08 -8.85 9.91
N GLY A 45 -8.98 -9.61 9.90
CA GLY A 45 -7.75 -9.13 9.29
C GLY A 45 -7.84 -9.04 7.76
N LEU A 46 -8.57 -9.96 7.10
CA LEU A 46 -8.85 -9.82 5.66
C LEU A 46 -9.71 -8.59 5.36
N SER A 47 -10.66 -8.25 6.24
CA SER A 47 -11.48 -7.04 6.12
C SER A 47 -10.64 -5.78 6.23
N GLU A 48 -9.69 -5.74 7.17
CA GLU A 48 -8.72 -4.66 7.32
C GLU A 48 -7.83 -4.51 6.09
N ILE A 49 -7.25 -5.61 5.62
CA ILE A 49 -6.41 -5.66 4.42
C ILE A 49 -7.19 -5.15 3.20
N GLY A 50 -8.46 -5.55 3.06
CA GLY A 50 -9.36 -5.08 2.01
C GLY A 50 -9.65 -3.58 2.10
N ALA A 51 -9.90 -3.05 3.31
CA ALA A 51 -10.13 -1.63 3.51
C ALA A 51 -8.88 -0.80 3.15
N ILE A 52 -7.69 -1.25 3.57
CA ILE A 52 -6.41 -0.60 3.24
C ILE A 52 -6.18 -0.62 1.73
N TRP A 53 -6.51 -1.72 1.05
CA TRP A 53 -6.41 -1.81 -0.41
C TRP A 53 -7.30 -0.79 -1.13
N LEU A 54 -8.58 -0.67 -0.72
CA LEU A 54 -9.52 0.29 -1.30
C LEU A 54 -9.04 1.73 -1.14
N ILE A 55 -8.53 2.07 0.05
CA ILE A 55 -7.92 3.38 0.32
C ILE A 55 -6.70 3.58 -0.59
N SER A 56 -5.85 2.56 -0.72
CA SER A 56 -4.62 2.65 -1.50
C SER A 56 -4.88 2.88 -2.99
N ILE A 57 -5.88 2.18 -3.54
CA ILE A 57 -6.36 2.34 -4.92
C ILE A 57 -7.03 3.71 -5.10
N GLY A 58 -7.89 4.14 -4.16
CA GLY A 58 -8.53 5.46 -4.22
C GLY A 58 -7.51 6.59 -4.27
N VAL A 59 -6.47 6.51 -3.44
CA VAL A 59 -5.33 7.45 -3.47
C VAL A 59 -4.58 7.37 -4.80
N LEU A 60 -4.37 6.16 -5.35
CA LEU A 60 -3.69 5.99 -6.65
C LEU A 60 -4.49 6.63 -7.80
N VAL A 61 -5.82 6.50 -7.79
CA VAL A 61 -6.72 7.14 -8.77
C VAL A 61 -6.68 8.66 -8.64
N LEU A 62 -6.79 9.18 -7.41
CA LEU A 62 -6.72 10.63 -7.14
C LEU A 62 -5.38 11.23 -7.58
N PHE A 63 -4.31 10.45 -7.45
CA PHE A 63 -2.96 10.85 -7.85
C PHE A 63 -2.80 10.99 -9.37
N SER A 64 -3.55 10.20 -10.16
CA SER A 64 -3.42 10.10 -11.61
C SER A 64 -1.95 10.02 -12.08
N PRO A 65 -1.24 8.93 -11.73
CA PRO A 65 0.19 8.77 -12.02
C PRO A 65 0.55 8.80 -13.51
N SER A 66 -0.44 8.64 -14.40
CA SER A 66 -0.28 8.75 -15.85
C SER A 66 0.00 10.18 -16.34
N LYS A 67 -0.20 11.21 -15.51
CA LYS A 67 0.11 12.60 -15.88
C LYS A 67 1.61 12.87 -15.68
N SER A 68 2.31 13.32 -16.73
CA SER A 68 3.72 13.74 -16.63
C SER A 68 3.86 14.88 -15.62
N ARG A 69 4.75 14.69 -14.63
CA ARG A 69 5.09 15.70 -13.63
C ARG A 69 6.60 15.68 -13.33
N PRO A 70 7.16 16.78 -12.81
CA PRO A 70 8.54 16.80 -12.33
C PRO A 70 8.79 15.74 -11.25
N ILE A 71 9.94 15.08 -11.29
CA ILE A 71 10.33 14.03 -10.32
C ILE A 71 10.17 14.48 -8.86
N ALA A 72 10.55 15.72 -8.55
CA ALA A 72 10.43 16.28 -7.20
C ALA A 72 8.97 16.37 -6.70
N ILE A 73 8.04 16.69 -7.60
CA ILE A 73 6.61 16.74 -7.30
C ILE A 73 6.06 15.32 -7.15
N ILE A 74 6.51 14.37 -7.97
CA ILE A 74 6.07 12.97 -7.84
C ILE A 74 6.51 12.41 -6.49
N GLY A 75 7.76 12.64 -6.06
CA GLY A 75 8.27 12.17 -4.78
C GLY A 75 7.52 12.76 -3.57
N SER A 76 7.28 14.08 -3.56
CA SER A 76 6.56 14.73 -2.45
C SER A 76 5.10 14.30 -2.39
N LEU A 77 4.45 14.21 -3.54
CA LEU A 77 3.06 13.79 -3.64
C LEU A 77 2.92 12.30 -3.24
N TRP A 78 3.90 11.46 -3.59
CA TRP A 78 3.92 10.04 -3.20
C TRP A 78 4.13 9.85 -1.70
N SER A 79 4.99 10.67 -1.10
CA SER A 79 5.17 10.72 0.35
C SER A 79 3.87 11.14 1.06
N ALA A 80 3.21 12.19 0.56
CA ALA A 80 1.92 12.65 1.09
C ALA A 80 0.81 11.60 0.92
N ALA A 81 0.76 10.91 -0.22
CA ALA A 81 -0.15 9.80 -0.49
C ALA A 81 0.08 8.62 0.46
N SER A 82 1.35 8.25 0.68
CA SER A 82 1.72 7.19 1.62
C SER A 82 1.37 7.54 3.06
N PHE A 83 1.58 8.80 3.45
CA PHE A 83 1.19 9.29 4.77
C PHE A 83 -0.33 9.31 4.95
N GLY A 84 -1.08 9.74 3.93
CA GLY A 84 -2.55 9.69 3.94
C GLY A 84 -3.08 8.26 4.07
N ARG A 85 -2.49 7.30 3.33
CA ARG A 85 -2.81 5.87 3.46
C ARG A 85 -2.50 5.35 4.86
N PHE A 86 -1.38 5.76 5.45
CA PHE A 86 -0.99 5.38 6.81
C PHE A 86 -2.01 5.86 7.85
N ILE A 87 -2.45 7.12 7.78
CA ILE A 87 -3.47 7.67 8.70
C ILE A 87 -4.83 7.00 8.50
N ALA A 88 -5.25 6.80 7.25
CA ALA A 88 -6.53 6.18 6.94
C ALA A 88 -6.56 4.71 7.37
N ALA A 89 -5.46 3.99 7.18
CA ALA A 89 -5.28 2.63 7.66
C ALA A 89 -5.25 2.56 9.19
N LEU A 90 -4.53 3.45 9.89
CA LEU A 90 -4.60 3.58 11.35
C LEU A 90 -6.03 3.84 11.85
N GLY A 91 -6.77 4.69 11.15
CA GLY A 91 -8.18 4.94 11.43
C GLY A 91 -9.03 3.67 11.27
N ALA A 92 -8.84 2.93 10.18
CA ALA A 92 -9.52 1.66 9.94
C ALA A 92 -9.18 0.61 11.01
N SER A 93 -7.90 0.46 11.37
CA SER A 93 -7.45 -0.42 12.44
C SER A 93 -8.04 -0.03 13.80
N SER A 94 -8.13 1.28 14.09
CA SER A 94 -8.72 1.79 15.33
C SER A 94 -10.23 1.57 15.38
N LEU A 95 -10.92 1.67 14.24
CA LEU A 95 -12.34 1.38 14.13
C LEU A 95 -12.61 -0.11 14.39
N LEU A 96 -11.79 -0.98 13.80
CA LEU A 96 -11.87 -2.43 14.01
C LEU A 96 -11.54 -2.83 15.45
N TYR A 97 -10.61 -2.13 16.10
CA TYR A 97 -10.34 -2.31 17.53
C TYR A 97 -11.59 -2.05 18.38
N TYR A 98 -12.29 -0.94 18.12
CA TYR A 98 -13.51 -0.57 18.85
C TYR A 98 -14.73 -1.42 18.50
N VAL A 99 -14.90 -1.81 17.24
CA VAL A 99 -16.09 -2.53 16.76
C VAL A 99 -15.98 -4.05 16.94
N ALA A 100 -14.79 -4.62 16.75
CA ALA A 100 -14.59 -6.07 16.77
C ALA A 100 -13.95 -6.60 18.07
N HIS A 101 -13.74 -5.73 19.09
CA HIS A 101 -13.01 -6.06 20.33
C HIS A 101 -11.66 -6.75 20.08
N PHE A 102 -11.04 -6.44 18.95
CA PHE A 102 -9.86 -7.13 18.49
C PHE A 102 -8.65 -6.77 19.35
N GLY A 103 -7.72 -7.70 19.53
CA GLY A 103 -6.48 -7.39 20.23
C GLY A 103 -5.68 -6.30 19.49
N LEU A 104 -5.21 -5.28 20.20
CA LEU A 104 -4.42 -4.18 19.63
C LEU A 104 -3.16 -4.69 18.91
N ARG A 105 -2.52 -5.75 19.45
CA ARG A 105 -1.30 -6.37 18.89
C ARG A 105 -1.51 -6.98 17.50
N PRO A 106 -2.46 -7.90 17.28
CA PRO A 106 -2.68 -8.48 15.97
C PRO A 106 -3.09 -7.44 14.91
N LEU A 107 -3.91 -6.44 15.27
CA LEU A 107 -4.25 -5.32 14.37
C LEU A 107 -3.02 -4.53 13.91
N LEU A 108 -2.18 -4.09 14.87
CA LEU A 108 -0.95 -3.36 14.54
C LEU A 108 -0.01 -4.18 13.66
N PHE A 109 0.03 -5.51 13.85
CA PHE A 109 0.86 -6.40 13.05
C PHE A 109 0.32 -6.56 11.62
N SER A 110 -0.99 -6.81 11.45
CA SER A 110 -1.69 -6.87 10.15
C SER A 110 -1.49 -5.58 9.33
N PHE A 111 -1.61 -4.45 10.01
CA PHE A 111 -1.40 -3.13 9.46
C PHE A 111 0.06 -2.92 9.00
N LEU A 112 1.03 -3.16 9.88
CA LEU A 112 2.47 -2.94 9.60
C LEU A 112 2.98 -3.83 8.46
N LEU A 113 2.90 -5.16 8.61
CA LEU A 113 2.10 -5.93 7.67
C LEU A 113 2.02 -5.47 6.20
N THR A 114 0.79 -5.11 5.90
CA THR A 114 0.30 -4.60 4.63
C THR A 114 1.00 -3.31 4.21
N ALA A 115 1.20 -2.36 5.14
CA ALA A 115 1.80 -1.07 4.84
C ALA A 115 3.24 -1.21 4.31
N VAL A 116 4.05 -2.06 4.94
CA VAL A 116 5.44 -2.30 4.52
C VAL A 116 5.50 -2.96 3.15
N PHE A 117 4.71 -4.01 2.91
CA PHE A 117 4.70 -4.68 1.60
C PHE A 117 4.26 -3.75 0.47
N LEU A 118 3.24 -2.94 0.74
CA LEU A 118 2.71 -2.00 -0.24
C LEU A 118 3.74 -0.91 -0.56
N LEU A 119 4.42 -0.36 0.45
CA LEU A 119 5.48 0.63 0.28
C LEU A 119 6.69 0.06 -0.49
N VAL A 120 7.12 -1.16 -0.16
CA VAL A 120 8.26 -1.82 -0.84
C VAL A 120 7.92 -2.11 -2.30
N ALA A 121 6.75 -2.67 -2.60
CA ALA A 121 6.33 -2.99 -3.96
C ALA A 121 6.24 -1.73 -4.83
N GLU A 122 5.64 -0.67 -4.29
CA GLU A 122 5.53 0.64 -4.93
C GLU A 122 6.89 1.27 -5.19
N THR A 123 7.79 1.26 -4.20
CA THR A 123 9.15 1.81 -4.32
C THR A 123 9.95 1.06 -5.39
N LYS A 124 9.82 -0.27 -5.47
CA LYS A 124 10.49 -1.05 -6.52
C LYS A 124 10.00 -0.69 -7.92
N VAL A 125 8.70 -0.47 -8.11
CA VAL A 125 8.13 -0.07 -9.41
C VAL A 125 8.59 1.33 -9.80
N ILE A 126 8.60 2.28 -8.86
CA ILE A 126 9.07 3.64 -9.09
C ILE A 126 10.56 3.65 -9.44
N ALA A 127 11.39 2.96 -8.65
CA ALA A 127 12.83 2.86 -8.90
C ALA A 127 13.14 2.22 -10.25
N ALA A 128 12.45 1.13 -10.62
CA ALA A 128 12.62 0.48 -11.92
C ALA A 128 12.18 1.38 -13.10
N THR A 129 11.18 2.25 -12.89
CA THR A 129 10.73 3.20 -13.91
C THR A 129 11.72 4.35 -14.07
N LEU A 130 12.22 4.91 -12.96
CA LEU A 130 13.28 5.93 -12.98
C LEU A 130 14.57 5.45 -13.64
N ALA A 131 15.02 4.23 -13.32
CA ALA A 131 16.21 3.64 -13.92
C ALA A 131 16.08 3.43 -15.44
N LYS A 132 14.87 3.06 -15.92
CA LYS A 132 14.60 2.98 -17.37
C LYS A 132 14.56 4.35 -18.04
N THR A 133 14.04 5.36 -17.36
CA THR A 133 14.00 6.72 -17.90
C THR A 133 15.42 7.32 -17.98
N SER A 134 16.27 7.10 -16.97
CA SER A 134 17.66 7.58 -16.99
C SER A 134 18.48 6.95 -18.12
N LEU A 135 18.32 5.64 -18.35
CA LEU A 135 19.00 4.90 -19.44
C LEU A 135 18.57 5.32 -20.86
N ASN A 136 17.39 5.91 -21.03
CA ASN A 136 16.91 6.41 -22.33
C ASN A 136 17.29 7.88 -22.58
N THR A 137 17.86 8.57 -21.59
CA THR A 137 18.32 9.96 -21.69
C THR A 137 19.83 10.11 -21.84
N GLU A 138 20.58 9.00 -21.80
CA GLU A 138 21.99 8.90 -22.22
C GLU A 138 22.07 8.46 -23.69
#